data_AF-A0A9Q3BBR8-F1
#
_entry.id   AF-A0A9Q3BBR8-F1
#
_cell.length_a   1.000
_cell.length_b   1.000
_cell.length_c   1.000
_cell.angle_alpha   90.00
_cell.angle_beta   90.00
_cell.angle_gamma   90.00
#
_symmetry.space_group_name_H-M   'P 1'
#
loop_
_entity.id
_entity.type
_entity.pdbx_description
1 polymer ?
#
loop_
_entity_poly.entity_id
_entity_poly.type
_entity_poly.pdbx_seq_one_letter_code
_entity_poly.pdbx_strand_id
1 'polypeptide(L)'
;MVEHKARLCVQGFTQTPGIDFEKTFASTGRLSSLRALISHACAGSLDFHQIDVKSAFLNAPLTEKVYLTIPQGLEVDRRKYFLRPKKAIYGLKQALLAWYNRHKDWLKSVGFSVCKLDP
;
A
#
# COMPACT_ATOMS: atom_id res chain seq x y z
N MET A 1 26.69 10.38 -15.89
CA MET A 1 25.40 10.05 -16.53
C MET A 1 24.29 10.63 -15.68
N VAL A 2 23.31 11.32 -16.28
CA VAL A 2 22.19 11.91 -15.55
C VAL A 2 21.08 10.87 -15.47
N GLU A 3 20.62 10.54 -14.26
CA GLU A 3 19.49 9.65 -14.03
C GLU A 3 18.19 10.48 -14.05
N HIS A 4 17.33 10.26 -15.05
CA HIS A 4 16.03 10.92 -15.12
C HIS A 4 15.00 10.14 -14.30
N LYS A 5 14.51 10.73 -13.20
CA LYS A 5 13.48 10.13 -12.34
C LYS A 5 12.12 10.75 -12.64
N ALA A 6 11.14 9.90 -12.92
CA ALA A 6 9.73 10.27 -12.99
C ALA A 6 8.92 9.42 -11.99
N ARG A 7 7.87 10.00 -11.42
CA ARG A 7 6.97 9.30 -10.49
C ARG A 7 5.53 9.51 -10.94
N LEU A 8 4.81 8.41 -11.14
CA LEU A 8 3.36 8.44 -11.32
C LEU A 8 2.70 8.44 -9.93
N CYS A 9 1.96 9.50 -9.64
CA CYS A 9 1.19 9.65 -8.41
C CYS A 9 -0.27 9.87 -8.77
N VAL A 10 -1.17 9.16 -8.08
CA VAL A 10 -2.61 9.34 -8.26
C VAL A 10 -3.10 10.53 -7.44
N GLN A 11 -3.98 11.33 -8.03
CA GLN A 11 -4.68 12.40 -7.32
C GLN A 11 -5.81 11.84 -6.46
N GLY A 12 -5.51 11.13 -5.38
CA GLY A 12 -6.53 10.48 -4.55
C GLY A 12 -7.61 11.42 -4.00
N PHE A 13 -7.33 12.72 -3.92
CA PHE A 13 -8.30 13.72 -3.52
C PHE A 13 -9.45 13.90 -4.52
N THR A 14 -9.29 13.44 -5.77
CA THR A 14 -10.36 13.45 -6.78
C THR A 14 -11.19 12.17 -6.77
N GLN A 15 -10.83 11.18 -5.96
CA GLN A 15 -11.58 9.91 -5.89
C GLN A 15 -12.84 10.08 -5.04
N THR A 16 -13.93 9.48 -5.52
CA THR A 16 -15.24 9.55 -4.87
C THR A 16 -15.56 8.22 -4.16
N PRO A 17 -15.88 8.23 -2.85
CA PRO A 17 -16.34 7.04 -2.13
C PRO A 17 -17.59 6.43 -2.78
N GLY A 18 -17.66 5.10 -2.83
CA GLY A 18 -18.75 4.35 -3.48
C GLY A 18 -18.70 4.33 -5.02
N ILE A 19 -17.73 5.03 -5.62
CA ILE A 19 -17.46 4.98 -7.08
C ILE A 19 -16.06 4.41 -7.31
N ASP A 20 -15.04 5.07 -6.77
CA ASP A 20 -13.64 4.70 -6.99
C ASP A 20 -13.08 3.76 -5.92
N PHE A 21 -13.68 3.78 -4.72
CA PHE A 21 -13.31 2.92 -3.60
C PHE A 21 -14.46 2.78 -2.59
N GLU A 22 -14.49 1.64 -1.90
CA GLU A 22 -15.45 1.38 -0.80
C GLU A 22 -14.82 1.64 0.57
N LYS A 23 -13.59 1.14 0.76
CA LYS A 23 -12.88 1.19 2.04
C LYS A 23 -11.46 1.68 1.84
N THR A 24 -10.97 2.45 2.80
CA THR A 24 -9.61 3.00 2.80
C THR A 24 -8.81 2.61 4.02
N PHE A 25 -9.50 2.27 5.11
CA PHE A 25 -8.89 2.01 6.40
C PHE A 25 -8.06 0.72 6.36
N ALA A 26 -6.80 0.85 6.74
CA ALA A 26 -5.90 -0.25 7.02
C ALA A 26 -5.42 -0.13 8.47
N SER A 27 -5.40 -1.25 9.18
CA SER A 27 -4.76 -1.36 10.48
C SER A 27 -3.29 -0.95 10.37
N THR A 28 -2.87 -0.05 11.25
CA THR A 28 -1.46 0.21 11.52
C THR A 28 -1.22 -0.12 12.97
N GLY A 29 -0.34 -1.10 13.24
CA GLY A 29 -0.03 -1.53 14.60
C GLY A 29 0.36 -0.35 15.49
N ARG A 30 -0.05 -0.42 16.76
CA ARG A 30 0.18 0.70 17.68
C ARG A 30 1.64 0.76 18.08
N LEU A 31 2.16 1.98 18.20
CA LEU A 31 3.54 2.19 18.65
C LEU A 31 3.78 1.66 20.08
N SER A 32 2.77 1.67 20.94
CA SER A 32 2.82 1.04 22.26
C SER A 32 3.01 -0.47 22.18
N SER A 33 2.28 -1.15 21.28
CA SER A 33 2.42 -2.58 21.02
C SER A 33 3.81 -2.92 20.50
N LEU A 34 4.31 -2.13 19.54
CA LEU A 34 5.67 -2.29 19.02
C LEU A 34 6.74 -2.14 20.12
N ARG A 35 6.63 -1.10 20.96
CA ARG A 35 7.56 -0.88 22.08
C ARG A 35 7.52 -2.02 23.10
N ALA A 36 6.33 -2.52 23.42
CA ALA A 36 6.17 -3.65 24.33
C ALA A 36 6.83 -4.93 23.77
N LEU A 37 6.64 -5.21 22.48
CA LEU A 37 7.29 -6.34 21.79
C LEU A 37 8.82 -6.22 21.80
N ILE A 38 9.36 -5.04 21.49
CA ILE A 38 10.80 -4.78 21.52
C ILE A 38 11.35 -4.96 22.94
N SER A 39 10.68 -4.39 23.96
CA SER A 39 11.10 -4.52 25.35
C SER A 39 11.11 -5.99 25.81
N HIS A 40 10.11 -6.77 25.41
CA HIS A 40 10.04 -8.19 25.71
C HIS A 40 11.18 -8.96 25.02
N ALA A 41 11.44 -8.67 23.74
CA ALA A 41 12.55 -9.28 23.00
C ALA A 41 13.91 -8.98 23.66
N CYS A 42 14.16 -7.74 24.05
CA CYS A 42 15.40 -7.37 24.75
C CYS A 42 15.55 -8.09 26.10
N ALA A 43 14.48 -8.17 26.90
CA ALA A 43 14.51 -8.85 28.19
C ALA A 43 14.75 -10.37 28.05
N GLY A 44 14.23 -10.98 26.98
CA GLY A 44 14.39 -12.39 26.67
C GLY A 44 15.63 -12.73 25.84
N SER A 45 16.48 -11.75 25.49
CA SER A 45 17.58 -11.93 24.52
C SER A 45 17.12 -12.58 23.20
N LEU A 46 15.94 -12.19 22.71
CA LEU A 46 15.38 -12.66 21.45
C LEU A 46 15.86 -11.80 20.28
N ASP A 47 16.06 -12.44 19.13
CA ASP A 47 16.39 -11.75 17.89
C ASP A 47 15.19 -10.93 17.37
N PHE A 48 15.50 -9.76 16.80
CA PHE A 48 14.52 -8.89 16.17
C PHE A 48 14.95 -8.53 14.75
N HIS A 49 14.06 -8.75 13.78
CA HIS A 49 14.31 -8.45 12.37
C HIS A 49 13.38 -7.35 11.88
N GLN A 50 13.95 -6.30 11.28
CA GLN A 50 13.21 -5.27 10.57
C GLN A 50 13.32 -5.50 9.06
N ILE A 51 12.18 -5.43 8.37
CA ILE A 51 12.12 -5.60 6.92
C ILE A 51 11.53 -4.32 6.31
N ASP A 52 12.28 -3.71 5.40
CA ASP A 52 11.80 -2.60 4.56
C ASP A 52 11.44 -3.12 3.16
N VAL A 53 10.15 -3.10 2.83
CA VAL A 53 9.65 -3.65 1.57
C VAL A 53 9.72 -2.58 0.47
N LYS A 54 10.62 -2.79 -0.48
CA LYS A 54 10.73 -1.94 -1.67
C LYS A 54 9.43 -1.93 -2.47
N SER A 55 8.94 -0.73 -2.76
CA SER A 55 7.75 -0.52 -3.59
C SER A 55 6.50 -1.27 -3.11
N ALA A 56 6.25 -1.27 -1.79
CA ALA A 56 5.14 -1.99 -1.15
C ALA A 56 3.81 -1.94 -1.94
N PHE A 57 3.34 -0.75 -2.35
CA PHE A 57 2.09 -0.61 -3.10
C PHE A 57 2.11 -1.30 -4.47
N LEU A 58 3.25 -1.28 -5.18
CA LEU A 58 3.41 -1.95 -6.47
C LEU A 58 3.49 -3.49 -6.35
N ASN A 59 3.46 -4.03 -5.14
CA ASN A 59 3.29 -5.46 -4.88
C ASN A 59 1.84 -5.84 -4.55
N ALA A 60 0.97 -4.86 -4.30
CA ALA A 60 -0.43 -5.08 -3.95
C ALA A 60 -1.34 -4.98 -5.19
N PRO A 61 -2.09 -6.04 -5.54
CA PRO A 61 -3.08 -5.94 -6.60
C PRO A 61 -4.21 -4.97 -6.19
N LEU A 62 -4.75 -4.25 -7.18
CA LEU A 62 -5.90 -3.38 -6.97
C LEU A 62 -7.18 -4.11 -7.39
N THR A 63 -8.13 -4.22 -6.46
CA THR A 63 -9.41 -4.89 -6.68
C THR A 63 -10.40 -4.01 -7.43
N GLU A 64 -10.40 -2.72 -7.12
CA GLU A 64 -11.31 -1.72 -7.67
C GLU A 64 -10.90 -1.29 -9.09
N LYS A 65 -11.89 -0.89 -9.89
CA LYS A 65 -11.65 -0.31 -11.22
C LYS A 65 -11.51 1.20 -11.10
N VAL A 66 -10.27 1.67 -10.92
CA VAL A 66 -9.94 3.10 -10.94
C VAL A 66 -9.40 3.48 -12.31
N TYR A 67 -9.78 4.67 -12.80
CA TYR A 67 -9.23 5.26 -14.01
C TYR A 67 -8.48 6.54 -13.67
N LEU A 68 -7.31 6.70 -14.28
CA LEU A 68 -6.46 7.88 -14.13
C LEU A 68 -6.45 8.64 -15.45
N THR A 69 -6.45 9.96 -15.35
CA THR A 69 -6.12 10.81 -16.48
C THR A 69 -4.68 10.56 -16.90
N ILE A 70 -4.44 10.66 -18.20
CA ILE A 70 -3.08 10.51 -18.74
C ILE A 70 -2.24 11.70 -18.24
N PRO A 71 -1.05 11.46 -17.64
CA PRO A 71 -0.18 12.52 -17.18
C PRO A 71 0.41 13.31 -18.35
N GLN A 72 0.85 14.54 -18.07
CA GLN A 72 1.52 15.37 -19.06
C GLN A 72 2.83 14.71 -19.52
N GLY A 73 3.17 14.86 -20.80
CA GLY A 73 4.41 14.32 -21.38
C GLY A 73 4.26 12.99 -22.12
N LEU A 74 3.05 12.41 -22.18
CA LEU A 74 2.77 11.32 -23.12
C LEU A 74 2.04 11.86 -24.36
N GLU A 75 2.53 11.48 -25.53
CA GLU A 75 1.92 11.81 -26.84
C GLU A 75 0.75 10.87 -27.17
N VAL A 76 -0.35 11.04 -26.44
CA VAL A 76 -1.58 10.25 -26.63
C VAL A 76 -2.81 11.14 -26.52
N ASP A 77 -3.90 10.76 -27.19
CA ASP A 77 -5.16 11.50 -27.12
C ASP A 77 -5.80 11.36 -25.73
N ARG A 78 -5.57 12.36 -24.89
CA ARG A 78 -6.05 12.44 -23.50
C ARG A 78 -7.58 12.52 -23.39
N ARG A 79 -8.31 12.70 -24.50
CA ARG A 79 -9.78 12.68 -24.52
C ARG A 79 -10.35 11.29 -24.80
N LYS A 80 -9.56 10.39 -25.39
CA LYS A 80 -9.99 9.03 -25.76
C LYS A 80 -9.51 7.96 -24.80
N TYR A 81 -8.37 8.17 -24.16
CA TYR A 81 -7.72 7.14 -23.35
C TYR A 81 -7.63 7.52 -21.88
N PHE A 82 -7.66 6.48 -21.04
CA PHE A 82 -7.44 6.57 -19.60
C PHE A 82 -6.47 5.46 -19.19
N LEU A 83 -5.73 5.68 -18.11
CA LEU A 83 -4.89 4.64 -17.54
C LEU A 83 -5.69 3.88 -16.48
N ARG A 84 -5.57 2.55 -16.47
CA ARG A 84 -6.18 1.71 -15.43
C ARG A 84 -5.08 0.95 -14.68
N PRO A 85 -4.70 1.38 -13.46
CA PRO A 85 -3.72 0.64 -12.67
C PRO A 85 -4.25 -0.74 -12.29
N LYS A 86 -3.39 -1.76 -12.37
CA LYS A 86 -3.68 -3.14 -11.93
C LYS A 86 -3.23 -3.41 -10.49
N LYS A 87 -2.40 -2.51 -9.96
CA LYS A 87 -1.81 -2.58 -8.64
C LYS A 87 -1.99 -1.26 -7.92
N ALA A 88 -1.87 -1.27 -6.60
CA ALA A 88 -1.90 -0.04 -5.83
C ALA A 88 -0.70 0.86 -6.22
N ILE A 89 -0.96 2.15 -6.28
CA ILE A 89 0.02 3.19 -6.57
C ILE A 89 -0.14 4.26 -5.52
N TYR A 90 0.95 4.98 -5.23
CA TYR A 90 0.92 6.10 -4.31
C TYR A 90 -0.16 7.12 -4.72
N GLY A 91 -0.85 7.64 -3.71
CA GLY A 91 -1.94 8.59 -3.89
C GLY A 91 -3.32 7.97 -4.05
N LEU A 92 -3.49 6.65 -4.29
CA LEU A 92 -4.81 6.02 -4.21
C LEU A 92 -5.30 5.99 -2.75
N LYS A 93 -6.57 6.34 -2.52
CA LYS A 93 -7.21 6.32 -1.19
C LYS A 93 -7.18 4.94 -0.54
N GLN A 94 -7.29 3.89 -1.35
CA GLN A 94 -7.29 2.48 -0.92
C GLN A 94 -5.92 1.79 -1.03
N ALA A 95 -4.84 2.51 -1.37
CA ALA A 95 -3.51 1.89 -1.54
C ALA A 95 -3.03 1.17 -0.27
N LEU A 96 -3.24 1.80 0.89
CA LEU A 96 -2.85 1.23 2.19
C LEU A 96 -3.61 -0.07 2.48
N LEU A 97 -4.92 -0.10 2.21
CA LEU A 97 -5.73 -1.29 2.40
C LEU A 97 -5.33 -2.43 1.45
N ALA A 98 -5.08 -2.12 0.18
CA ALA A 98 -4.58 -3.09 -0.78
C ALA A 98 -3.25 -3.71 -0.32
N TRP A 99 -2.32 -2.88 0.17
CA TRP A 99 -1.06 -3.34 0.72
C TRP A 99 -1.24 -4.18 1.99
N TYR A 100 -2.05 -3.72 2.94
CA TYR A 100 -2.34 -4.47 4.16
C TYR A 100 -2.87 -5.87 3.84
N ASN A 101 -3.83 -5.99 2.93
CA ASN A 101 -4.37 -7.29 2.54
C ASN A 101 -3.31 -8.18 1.90
N ARG A 102 -2.53 -7.63 0.95
CA ARG A 102 -1.44 -8.37 0.31
C ARG A 102 -0.41 -8.88 1.33
N HIS A 103 0.01 -8.02 2.24
CA HIS A 103 1.00 -8.33 3.25
C HIS A 103 0.47 -9.35 4.27
N LYS A 104 -0.76 -9.17 4.74
CA LYS A 104 -1.47 -10.09 5.62
C LYS A 104 -1.58 -11.48 5.02
N ASP A 105 -1.98 -11.57 3.76
CA ASP A 105 -2.16 -12.87 3.09
C ASP A 105 -0.82 -13.57 2.86
N TRP A 106 0.23 -12.81 2.54
CA TRP A 106 1.59 -13.35 2.46
C TRP A 106 2.09 -13.86 3.82
N LEU A 107 1.94 -13.07 4.90
CA LEU A 107 2.32 -13.47 6.25
C LEU A 107 1.61 -14.75 6.68
N LYS A 108 0.31 -14.87 6.38
CA LYS A 108 -0.45 -16.10 6.62
C LYS A 108 0.11 -17.29 5.85
N SER A 109 0.51 -17.10 4.60
CA SER A 109 1.09 -18.18 3.78
C SER A 109 2.41 -18.71 4.34
N VAL A 110 3.13 -17.93 5.15
CA VAL A 110 4.39 -18.32 5.81
C VAL A 110 4.19 -18.62 7.30
N GLY A 111 2.94 -18.86 7.74
CA GLY A 111 2.62 -19.41 9.06
C GLY A 111 2.23 -18.40 10.15
N PHE A 112 2.16 -17.10 9.84
CA PHE A 112 1.76 -16.08 10.83
C PHE A 112 0.24 -15.95 10.92
N SER A 113 -0.23 -15.44 12.06
CA SER A 113 -1.63 -15.11 12.29
C SER A 113 -1.81 -13.63 12.64
N VAL A 114 -2.99 -13.08 12.36
CA VAL A 114 -3.29 -11.68 12.66
C VAL A 114 -3.57 -11.55 14.16
N CYS A 115 -2.84 -10.65 14.81
CA CYS A 115 -3.14 -10.28 16.19
C CYS A 115 -4.49 -9.54 16.25
N LYS A 116 -5.45 -10.07 17.01
CA LYS A 116 -6.78 -9.44 17.18
C LYS A 116 -6.77 -8.28 18.18
N LEU A 117 -5.72 -8.19 19.01
CA LEU A 117 -5.60 -7.22 20.10
C LEU A 117 -4.97 -5.89 19.64
N ASP A 118 -4.24 -5.90 18.52
CA ASP A 118 -3.64 -4.71 17.92
C ASP A 118 -4.37 -4.42 16.59
N PRO A 119 -5.27 -3.43 16.56
CA PRO A 119 -6.18 -3.17 15.44
C PRO A 119 -5.58 -2.37 14.30
#